data_AF-A0A540V7X8-F1
#
_entry.id   AF-A0A540V7X8-F1
#
_cell.length_a   1.000
_cell.length_b   1.000
_cell.length_c   1.000
_cell.angle_alpha   90.00
_cell.angle_beta   90.00
_cell.angle_gamma   90.00
#
_symmetry.space_group_name_H-M   'P 1'
#
loop_
_entity.id
_entity.type
_entity.pdbx_description
1 polymer ?
#
loop_
_entity_poly.entity_id
_entity_poly.type
_entity_poly.pdbx_seq_one_letter_code
_entity_poly.pdbx_strand_id
1 'polypeptide(L)' 'YNNGILEGINNKIKVIKRISFGYRCFRHFKTRILITQNLMTMKKA' A
#
# COMPACT_ATOMS: atom_id res chain seq x y z
N TYR A 1 20.88 4.12 -14.34
CA TYR A 1 19.97 3.54 -13.32
C TYR A 1 18.77 4.46 -13.18
N ASN A 2 17.56 3.96 -13.44
CA ASN A 2 16.33 4.75 -13.31
C ASN A 2 15.60 4.34 -12.03
N ASN A 3 15.46 5.27 -11.08
CA ASN A 3 14.76 5.04 -9.81
C ASN A 3 13.24 5.26 -9.91
N GLY A 4 12.72 5.61 -11.09
CA GLY A 4 11.31 6.00 -11.26
C GLY A 4 10.30 4.95 -10.78
N ILE A 5 10.61 3.65 -10.93
CA ILE A 5 9.74 2.57 -10.43
C ILE A 5 9.68 2.60 -8.89
N LEU A 6 10.84 2.74 -8.24
CA LEU A 6 10.94 2.79 -6.79
C LEU A 6 10.27 4.05 -6.23
N GLU A 7 10.44 5.19 -6.90
CA GLU A 7 9.78 6.45 -6.54
C GLU A 7 8.26 6.36 -6.66
N GLY A 8 7.74 5.74 -7.74
CA GLY A 8 6.32 5.51 -7.93
C GLY A 8 5.70 4.65 -6.83
N ILE A 9 6.40 3.59 -6.41
CA ILE A 9 5.99 2.73 -5.30
C ILE A 9 5.96 3.54 -3.98
N ASN A 10 7.01 4.30 -3.70
CA ASN A 10 7.10 5.06 -2.46
C ASN A 10 6.03 6.17 -2.38
N ASN A 11 5.71 6.83 -3.51
CA ASN A 11 4.64 7.81 -3.58
C ASN A 11 3.26 7.18 -3.33
N LYS A 12 2.96 6.01 -3.92
CA LYS A 12 1.73 5.26 -3.62
C LYS A 12 1.59 4.95 -2.13
N ILE A 13 2.66 4.45 -1.49
CA ILE A 13 2.66 4.15 -0.05
C ILE A 13 2.40 5.42 0.78
N LYS A 14 3.03 6.55 0.43
CA LYS A 14 2.79 7.85 1.09
C LYS A 14 1.34 8.31 0.95
N VAL A 15 0.74 8.16 -0.23
CA VAL A 15 -0.68 8.51 -0.46
C VAL A 15 -1.60 7.63 0.38
N ILE A 16 -1.38 6.31 0.38
CA ILE A 16 -2.18 5.36 1.19
C ILE A 16 -2.10 5.72 2.68
N LYS A 17 -0.92 6.08 3.18
CA LYS A 17 -0.73 6.50 4.57
C LYS A 17 -1.46 7.82 4.89
N ARG A 18 -1.55 8.74 3.93
CA ARG A 18 -2.24 10.04 4.08
C ARG A 18 -3.76 9.87 4.14
N ILE A 19 -4.33 9.04 3.26
CA ILE A 19 -5.80 8.85 3.18
C ILE A 19 -6.35 7.95 4.27
N SER A 20 -5.53 7.15 4.93
CA SER A 20 -6.01 6.11 5.84
C SER A 20 -6.28 6.58 7.27
N PHE A 21 -6.14 7.87 7.58
CA PHE A 21 -6.35 8.50 8.89
C PHE A 21 -5.72 7.76 10.09
N GLY A 22 -4.66 6.98 9.84
CA GLY A 22 -3.99 6.14 10.83
C GLY A 22 -4.47 4.67 10.85
N TYR A 23 -3.58 3.75 10.47
CA TYR A 23 -3.80 2.32 10.70
C TYR A 23 -3.43 1.95 12.14
N ARG A 24 -4.35 1.31 12.87
CA ARG A 24 -4.10 0.79 14.23
C ARG A 24 -3.05 -0.33 14.27
N CYS A 25 -2.86 -1.03 13.15
CA CYS A 25 -1.92 -2.15 13.02
C CYS A 25 -1.18 -2.10 11.69
N PHE A 26 0.14 -2.33 11.71
CA PHE A 26 0.96 -2.39 10.49
C PHE A 26 0.51 -3.49 9.53
N ARG A 27 -0.01 -4.62 10.05
CA ARG A 27 -0.55 -5.71 9.22
C ARG A 27 -1.66 -5.22 8.29
N HIS A 28 -2.57 -4.39 8.78
CA HIS A 28 -3.65 -3.83 7.96
C HIS A 28 -3.13 -2.85 6.91
N PHE A 29 -2.13 -2.03 7.26
CA PHE A 29 -1.46 -1.16 6.30
C PHE A 29 -0.79 -1.96 5.18
N LYS A 30 -0.03 -3.01 5.53
CA LYS A 30 0.64 -3.90 4.58
C LYS A 30 -0.37 -4.59 3.67
N THR A 31 -1.45 -5.15 4.23
CA THR A 31 -2.52 -5.79 3.44
C THR A 31 -3.15 -4.80 2.46
N ARG A 32 -3.41 -3.55 2.86
CA ARG A 32 -3.96 -2.52 1.97
C ARG A 32 -3.01 -2.15 0.83
N ILE A 33 -1.70 -2.06 1.09
CA ILE A 33 -0.69 -1.85 0.04
C ILE A 33 -0.70 -3.02 -0.95
N LEU A 34 -0.73 -4.27 -0.45
CA LEU A 34 -0.72 -5.46 -1.30
C LEU A 34 -1.98 -5.57 -2.16
N ILE A 35 -3.15 -5.24 -1.61
CA ILE A 35 -4.40 -5.17 -2.37
C ILE A 35 -4.34 -4.07 -3.44
N THR A 36 -3.83 -2.88 -3.10
CA THR A 36 -3.71 -1.75 -4.05
C THR A 36 -2.78 -2.07 -5.23
N GLN A 37 -1.78 -2.92 -4.99
CA GLN A 37 -0.85 -3.40 -6.01
C GLN A 37 -1.35 -4.66 -6.73
N ASN A 38 -2.59 -5.11 -6.46
CA ASN A 38 -3.16 -6.35 -6.99
C ASN A 38 -2.33 -7.62 -6.69
N LEU A 39 -1.50 -7.58 -5.64
CA LEU A 39 -0.67 -8.70 -5.20
C LEU A 39 -1.41 -9.62 -4.21
N MET A 40 -2.53 -9.15 -3.66
CA MET A 40 -3.33 -9.88 -2.69
C MET A 40 -4.81 -9.60 -2.92
N THR A 41 -5.63 -10.64 -2.96
CA THR A 41 -7.08 -10.53 -2.98
C THR A 41 -7.64 -10.71 -1.57
N MET A 42 -8.67 -9.94 -1.25
CA MET A 42 -9.44 -10.18 -0.03
C MET A 42 -10.18 -11.50 -0.20
N LYS A 43 -9.98 -12.46 0.72
CA LYS A 43 -10.89 -13.61 0.80
C LYS A 43 -12.27 -13.07 1.17
N LYS A 44 -13.23 -13.19 0.25
CA LYS A 44 -14.64 -13.11 0.61
C LYS A 44 -14.95 -14.37 1.43
N ALA A 45 -15.49 -14.14 2.63
CA ALA A 45 -16.10 -15.20 3.44
C ALA A 45 -17.41 -15.64 2.78
#